data_AF-A0A7U4DJN4-F1
#
_entry.id   AF-A0A7U4DJN4-F1
#
_cell.length_a   1.000
_cell.length_b   1.000
_cell.length_c   1.000
_cell.angle_alpha   90.00
_cell.angle_beta   90.00
_cell.angle_gamma   90.00
#
_symmetry.space_group_name_H-M   'P 1'
#
loop_
_entity.id
_entity.type
_entity.pdbx_description
1 polymer ?
#
loop_
_entity_poly.entity_id
_entity_poly.type
_entity_poly.pdbx_seq_one_letter_code
_entity_poly.pdbx_strand_id
1 'polypeptide(L)'
;MNDNFEHQLKTISFLISEGFNAAKYCHELIFAEDRKNNINLALTFLNQANTFITSAKAIYVQFSLEGESQELEDFFHQFSVFNKEVLTNVRTGHSHQWSDIEFRRLEKEFNALTDFLNIWRK
;
A
#
# COMPACT_ATOMS: atom_id res chain seq x y z
N MET A 1 27.20 -4.54 1.43
CA MET A 1 25.99 -4.81 0.63
C MET A 1 26.38 -4.65 -0.84
N ASN A 2 25.93 -5.53 -1.74
CA ASN A 2 26.19 -5.35 -3.17
C ASN A 2 25.40 -4.11 -3.64
N ASP A 3 26.02 -3.18 -4.37
CA ASP A 3 25.41 -1.89 -4.80
C ASP A 3 24.03 -2.06 -5.46
N ASN A 4 23.81 -3.22 -6.08
CA ASN A 4 22.55 -3.62 -6.70
C ASN A 4 21.39 -3.75 -5.68
N PHE A 5 21.63 -4.32 -4.51
CA PHE A 5 20.60 -4.53 -3.47
C PHE A 5 20.16 -3.19 -2.84
N GLU A 6 21.11 -2.29 -2.59
CA GLU A 6 20.80 -0.96 -2.06
C GLU A 6 19.98 -0.13 -3.06
N HIS A 7 20.30 -0.23 -4.35
CA HIS A 7 19.51 0.41 -5.41
C HIS A 7 18.08 -0.13 -5.47
N GLN A 8 17.93 -1.46 -5.41
CA GLN A 8 16.61 -2.12 -5.40
C GLN A 8 15.77 -1.71 -4.20
N LEU A 9 16.37 -1.66 -3.00
CA LEU A 9 15.67 -1.23 -1.79
C LEU A 9 15.19 0.22 -1.90
N LYS A 10 15.98 1.11 -2.52
CA LYS A 10 15.55 2.49 -2.82
C LYS A 10 14.37 2.51 -3.79
N THR A 11 14.39 1.69 -4.84
CA THR A 11 13.27 1.56 -5.79
C THR A 11 12.01 1.03 -5.11
N ILE A 12 12.12 -0.03 -4.29
CA ILE A 12 11.00 -0.57 -3.50
C ILE A 12 10.43 0.51 -2.58
N SER A 13 11.29 1.23 -1.84
CA SER A 13 10.88 2.30 -0.93
C SER A 13 10.11 3.42 -1.65
N PHE A 14 10.58 3.82 -2.83
CA PHE A 14 9.91 4.82 -3.67
C PHE A 14 8.53 4.33 -4.10
N LEU A 15 8.45 3.12 -4.66
CA LEU A 15 7.19 2.53 -5.14
C LEU A 15 6.18 2.36 -3.99
N ILE A 16 6.63 1.92 -2.82
CA ILE A 16 5.77 1.79 -1.64
C ILE A 16 5.25 3.16 -1.18
N SER A 17 6.09 4.20 -1.16
CA SER A 17 5.67 5.55 -0.79
C SER A 17 4.62 6.11 -1.74
N GLU A 18 4.85 6.01 -3.06
CA GLU A 18 3.89 6.44 -4.08
C GLU A 18 2.58 5.64 -4.02
N GLY A 19 2.70 4.32 -3.82
CA GLY A 19 1.56 3.43 -3.67
C GLY A 19 0.71 3.75 -2.44
N PHE A 20 1.37 4.01 -1.31
CA PHE A 20 0.69 4.39 -0.06
C PHE A 20 -0.01 5.74 -0.19
N ASN A 21 0.65 6.75 -0.81
CA ASN A 21 0.02 8.05 -1.07
C ASN A 21 -1.23 7.92 -1.95
N ALA A 22 -1.17 7.10 -3.00
CA ALA A 22 -2.35 6.81 -3.82
C ALA A 22 -3.45 6.08 -3.02
N ALA A 23 -3.09 5.12 -2.16
CA ALA A 23 -4.06 4.46 -1.28
C ALA A 23 -4.71 5.44 -0.29
N LYS A 24 -3.95 6.42 0.21
CA LYS A 24 -4.45 7.49 1.07
C LYS A 24 -5.45 8.39 0.34
N TYR A 25 -5.15 8.81 -0.88
CA TYR A 25 -6.12 9.58 -1.68
C TYR A 25 -7.39 8.78 -1.97
N CYS A 26 -7.29 7.48 -2.23
CA CYS A 26 -8.45 6.60 -2.33
C CYS A 26 -9.29 6.63 -1.04
N HIS A 27 -8.65 6.44 0.11
CA HIS A 27 -9.31 6.48 1.42
C HIS A 27 -10.00 7.82 1.68
N GLU A 28 -9.32 8.94 1.46
CA GLU A 28 -9.90 10.29 1.63
C GLU A 28 -11.15 10.50 0.76
N LEU A 29 -11.14 10.01 -0.48
CA LEU A 29 -12.25 10.16 -1.42
C LEU A 29 -13.47 9.29 -1.09
N ILE A 30 -13.27 8.06 -0.58
CA ILE A 30 -14.40 7.20 -0.18
C ILE A 30 -15.12 7.71 1.08
N PHE A 31 -14.44 8.52 1.90
CA PHE A 31 -14.99 9.15 3.11
C PHE A 31 -15.39 10.61 2.93
N ALA A 32 -15.17 11.21 1.76
CA ALA A 32 -15.59 12.57 1.45
C ALA A 32 -17.13 12.73 1.49
N GLU A 33 -17.61 13.93 1.80
CA GLU A 33 -19.05 14.25 1.84
C GLU A 33 -19.76 13.88 0.53
N ASP A 34 -19.10 14.14 -0.61
CA ASP A 34 -19.60 13.80 -1.96
C ASP A 34 -19.09 12.44 -2.49
N ARG A 35 -19.05 11.43 -1.62
CA ARG A 35 -18.51 10.10 -1.94
C ARG A 35 -19.05 9.49 -3.23
N LYS A 36 -20.32 9.76 -3.58
CA LYS A 36 -20.98 9.17 -4.76
C LYS A 36 -20.35 9.68 -6.05
N ASN A 37 -20.01 10.96 -6.11
CA ASN A 37 -19.34 11.54 -7.28
C ASN A 37 -17.84 11.21 -7.29
N ASN A 38 -17.26 10.96 -6.11
CA ASN A 38 -15.83 10.68 -5.96
C ASN A 38 -15.44 9.20 -6.17
N ILE A 39 -16.40 8.27 -6.23
CA ILE A 39 -16.09 6.83 -6.21
C ILE A 39 -15.19 6.39 -7.38
N ASN A 40 -15.42 6.90 -8.59
CA ASN A 40 -14.60 6.56 -9.76
C ASN A 40 -13.16 7.09 -9.63
N LEU A 41 -13.01 8.28 -9.06
CA LEU A 41 -11.70 8.87 -8.78
C LEU A 41 -10.98 8.07 -7.68
N ALA A 42 -11.70 7.66 -6.63
CA ALA A 42 -11.18 6.81 -5.56
C ALA A 42 -10.67 5.47 -6.11
N LEU A 43 -11.44 4.82 -7.00
CA LEU A 43 -11.04 3.57 -7.66
C LEU A 43 -9.83 3.76 -8.60
N THR A 44 -9.70 4.93 -9.22
CA THR A 44 -8.53 5.27 -10.05
C THR A 44 -7.26 5.34 -9.20
N PHE A 45 -7.33 6.01 -8.04
CA PHE A 45 -6.24 6.04 -7.07
C PHE A 45 -5.95 4.67 -6.46
N LEU A 46 -6.97 3.85 -6.18
CA LEU A 46 -6.77 2.48 -5.71
C LEU A 46 -6.02 1.62 -6.75
N ASN A 47 -6.36 1.77 -8.03
CA ASN A 47 -5.67 1.07 -9.12
C ASN A 47 -4.21 1.55 -9.27
N GLN A 48 -3.98 2.85 -9.10
CA GLN A 48 -2.63 3.42 -9.08
C GLN A 48 -1.80 2.86 -7.90
N ALA A 49 -2.39 2.81 -6.70
CA ALA A 49 -1.78 2.19 -5.53
C ALA A 49 -1.42 0.72 -5.79
N ASN A 50 -2.36 -0.05 -6.35
CA ASN A 50 -2.15 -1.45 -6.68
C ASN A 50 -1.02 -1.65 -7.70
N THR A 51 -0.88 -0.73 -8.66
CA THR A 51 0.18 -0.76 -9.67
C THR A 51 1.56 -0.58 -9.04
N PHE A 52 1.72 0.46 -8.21
CA PHE A 52 2.99 0.73 -7.52
C PHE A 52 3.37 -0.40 -6.56
N ILE A 53 2.43 -0.86 -5.74
CA ILE A 53 2.71 -1.86 -4.70
C ILE A 53 2.95 -3.24 -5.31
N THR A 54 2.25 -3.61 -6.38
CA THR A 54 2.55 -4.85 -7.12
C THR A 54 3.93 -4.80 -7.75
N SER A 55 4.34 -3.64 -8.29
CA SER A 55 5.68 -3.45 -8.85
C SER A 55 6.76 -3.57 -7.76
N ALA A 56 6.53 -2.99 -6.58
CA ALA A 56 7.43 -3.13 -5.44
C ALA A 56 7.57 -4.59 -5.00
N LYS A 57 6.44 -5.30 -4.88
CA LYS A 57 6.42 -6.72 -4.53
C LYS A 57 7.14 -7.58 -5.56
N ALA A 58 6.99 -7.30 -6.85
CA ALA A 58 7.68 -8.02 -7.92
C ALA A 58 9.20 -7.90 -7.82
N ILE A 59 9.71 -6.70 -7.50
CA ILE A 59 11.15 -6.49 -7.25
C ILE A 59 11.58 -7.24 -5.98
N TYR A 60 10.82 -7.14 -4.89
CA TYR A 60 11.14 -7.83 -3.63
C TYR A 60 11.31 -9.34 -3.84
N VAL A 61 10.34 -10.01 -4.47
CA VAL A 61 10.38 -11.49 -4.67
C VAL A 61 11.43 -11.94 -5.69
N GLN A 62 11.93 -11.03 -6.54
CA GLN A 62 13.01 -11.35 -7.47
C GLN A 62 14.37 -11.47 -6.75
N PHE A 63 14.55 -10.72 -5.67
CA PHE A 63 15.85 -10.55 -5.01
C PHE A 63 15.88 -11.03 -3.57
N SER A 64 14.74 -11.47 -3.02
CA SER A 64 14.60 -11.91 -1.63
C SER A 64 13.84 -13.24 -1.58
N LEU A 65 14.13 -14.05 -0.56
CA LEU A 65 13.34 -15.22 -0.23
C LEU A 65 12.12 -14.84 0.61
N GLU A 66 11.09 -15.70 0.59
CA GLU A 66 9.96 -15.56 1.49
C GLU A 66 10.43 -15.60 2.96
N GLY A 67 9.94 -14.65 3.76
CA GLY A 67 10.33 -14.46 5.16
C GLY A 67 11.61 -13.63 5.37
N GLU A 68 12.21 -13.07 4.32
CA GLU A 68 13.45 -12.29 4.45
C GLU A 68 13.22 -10.88 5.04
N SER A 69 12.07 -10.25 4.78
CA SER A 69 11.65 -9.02 5.45
C SER A 69 10.18 -9.08 5.84
N GLN A 70 9.94 -9.30 7.13
CA GLN A 70 8.60 -9.34 7.70
C GLN A 70 7.87 -8.01 7.50
N GLU A 71 8.57 -6.87 7.61
CA GLU A 71 8.00 -5.54 7.47
C GLU A 71 7.45 -5.27 6.05
N LEU A 72 8.19 -5.70 5.02
CA LEU A 72 7.74 -5.59 3.63
C LEU A 72 6.56 -6.54 3.36
N GLU A 73 6.64 -7.76 3.87
CA GLU A 73 5.59 -8.77 3.67
C GLU A 73 4.28 -8.40 4.38
N ASP A 74 4.35 -7.88 5.60
CA ASP A 74 3.20 -7.38 6.36
C ASP A 74 2.57 -6.19 5.66
N PHE A 75 3.37 -5.24 5.16
CA PHE A 75 2.86 -4.12 4.35
C PHE A 75 2.15 -4.62 3.08
N PHE A 76 2.76 -5.53 2.32
CA PHE A 76 2.15 -6.07 1.10
C PHE A 76 0.85 -6.84 1.39
N HIS A 77 0.84 -7.61 2.47
CA HIS A 77 -0.34 -8.33 2.92
C HIS A 77 -1.47 -7.36 3.29
N GLN A 78 -1.18 -6.40 4.16
CA GLN A 78 -2.18 -5.46 4.65
C GLN A 78 -2.72 -4.55 3.53
N PHE A 79 -1.89 -4.18 2.55
CA PHE A 79 -2.38 -3.49 1.35
C PHE A 79 -3.37 -4.35 0.56
N SER A 80 -3.08 -5.65 0.39
CA SER A 80 -3.98 -6.57 -0.31
C SER A 80 -5.34 -6.68 0.41
N VAL A 81 -5.33 -6.72 1.74
CA VAL A 81 -6.54 -6.73 2.58
C VAL A 81 -7.34 -5.45 2.38
N PHE A 82 -6.72 -4.28 2.50
CA PHE A 82 -7.37 -2.98 2.26
C PHE A 82 -7.97 -2.88 0.84
N ASN A 83 -7.18 -3.22 -0.18
CA ASN A 83 -7.61 -3.16 -1.58
C ASN A 83 -8.85 -4.05 -1.83
N LYS A 84 -8.81 -5.30 -1.35
CA LYS A 84 -9.94 -6.23 -1.47
C LYS A 84 -11.17 -5.72 -0.73
N GLU A 85 -11.00 -5.14 0.45
CA GLU A 85 -12.10 -4.61 1.26
C GLU A 85 -12.79 -3.43 0.58
N VAL A 86 -12.03 -2.47 0.04
CA VAL A 86 -12.59 -1.34 -0.73
C VAL A 86 -13.39 -1.84 -1.93
N LEU A 87 -12.81 -2.70 -2.77
CA LEU A 87 -13.49 -3.25 -3.95
C LEU A 87 -14.75 -4.03 -3.59
N THR A 88 -14.72 -4.78 -2.47
CA THR A 88 -15.88 -5.53 -1.99
C THR A 88 -17.01 -4.59 -1.56
N ASN A 89 -16.69 -3.53 -0.82
CA ASN A 89 -17.69 -2.57 -0.35
C ASN A 89 -18.27 -1.75 -1.51
N VAL A 90 -17.46 -1.35 -2.48
CA VAL A 90 -17.95 -0.73 -3.72
C VAL A 90 -18.91 -1.67 -4.45
N ARG A 91 -18.53 -2.94 -4.65
CA ARG A 91 -19.35 -3.92 -5.38
C ARG A 91 -20.69 -4.21 -4.70
N THR A 92 -20.69 -4.30 -3.37
CA THR A 92 -21.85 -4.69 -2.57
C THR A 92 -22.70 -3.51 -2.10
N GLY A 93 -22.22 -2.27 -2.30
CA GLY A 93 -22.85 -1.08 -1.75
C GLY A 93 -22.84 -1.01 -0.22
N HIS A 94 -21.93 -1.77 0.42
CA HIS A 94 -21.81 -1.82 1.87
C HIS A 94 -21.05 -0.61 2.43
N SER A 95 -21.16 -0.42 3.75
CA SER A 95 -20.44 0.62 4.49
C SER A 95 -18.92 0.42 4.38
N HIS A 96 -18.19 1.52 4.23
CA HIS A 96 -16.72 1.52 4.21
C HIS A 96 -16.06 1.45 5.60
N GLN A 97 -16.81 1.21 6.68
CA GLN A 97 -16.25 1.13 8.04
C GLN A 97 -15.06 0.16 8.14
N TRP A 98 -15.16 -1.02 7.53
CA TRP A 98 -14.05 -1.96 7.48
C TRP A 98 -12.91 -1.46 6.59
N SER A 99 -13.20 -0.79 5.47
CA SER A 99 -12.17 -0.12 4.66
C SER A 99 -11.37 0.93 5.47
N ASP A 100 -12.01 1.66 6.40
CA ASP A 100 -11.30 2.57 7.32
C ASP A 100 -10.37 1.80 8.26
N ILE A 101 -10.87 0.73 8.87
CA ILE A 101 -10.08 -0.11 9.79
C ILE A 101 -8.85 -0.68 9.07
N GLU A 102 -9.03 -1.24 7.87
CA GLU A 102 -7.95 -1.83 7.11
C GLU A 102 -6.95 -0.78 6.58
N PHE A 103 -7.41 0.43 6.26
CA PHE A 103 -6.51 1.53 5.90
C PHE A 103 -5.67 1.99 7.09
N ARG A 104 -6.26 2.14 8.28
CA ARG A 104 -5.51 2.50 9.49
C ARG A 104 -4.48 1.44 9.89
N ARG A 105 -4.77 0.16 9.62
CA ARG A 105 -3.78 -0.91 9.76
C ARG A 105 -2.67 -0.79 8.73
N LEU A 106 -3.01 -0.52 7.46
CA LEU A 106 -2.02 -0.25 6.41
C LEU A 106 -1.10 0.92 6.77
N GLU A 107 -1.63 2.01 7.34
CA GLU A 107 -0.85 3.15 7.82
C GLU A 107 0.13 2.76 8.94
N LYS A 108 -0.26 1.86 9.84
CA LYS A 108 0.65 1.33 10.87
C LYS A 108 1.80 0.54 10.26
N GLU A 109 1.52 -0.35 9.31
CA GLU A 109 2.56 -1.12 8.63
C GLU A 109 3.49 -0.21 7.81
N PHE A 110 2.94 0.81 7.16
CA PHE A 110 3.73 1.80 6.42
C PHE A 110 4.69 2.58 7.34
N ASN A 111 4.22 3.00 8.51
CA ASN A 111 5.04 3.69 9.49
C ASN A 111 6.15 2.78 10.04
N ALA A 112 5.82 1.54 10.40
CA ALA A 112 6.81 0.55 10.86
C ALA A 112 7.89 0.27 9.80
N LEU A 113 7.48 0.10 8.54
CA LEU A 113 8.39 -0.08 7.41
C LEU A 113 9.28 1.16 7.18
N THR A 114 8.72 2.37 7.31
CA THR A 114 9.48 3.62 7.16
C THR A 114 10.53 3.77 8.26
N ASP A 115 10.18 3.43 9.50
CA ASP A 115 11.12 3.42 10.62
C ASP A 115 12.25 2.41 10.39
N PHE A 116 11.93 1.20 9.92
CA PHE A 116 12.92 0.21 9.50
C PHE A 116 13.86 0.76 8.42
N LEU A 117 13.33 1.29 7.31
CA LEU A 117 14.13 1.82 6.20
C LEU A 117 15.01 3.01 6.62
N ASN A 118 14.57 3.82 7.58
CA ASN A 118 15.35 4.94 8.11
C ASN A 118 16.53 4.50 8.99
N ILE A 119 16.42 3.35 9.68
CA ILE A 119 17.54 2.78 10.44
C ILE A 119 18.68 2.37 9.50
N TRP A 120 18.36 1.84 8.31
CA TRP A 120 19.34 1.39 7.31
C TRP A 120 19.99 2.51 6.48
N ARG A 121 19.51 3.76 6.59
CA ARG A 121 20.12 4.94 5.93
C ARG A 121 21.21 5.63 6.76
N LYS A 122 21.44 5.22 8.00
CA LYS A 122 22.50 5.74 8.89
C LYS A 122 23.71 4.83 8.89
#